data_AF-A0A0A9YW31-F1
#
_entry.id   AF-A0A0A9YW31-F1
#
_cell.length_a   1.000
_cell.length_b   1.000
_cell.length_c   1.000
_cell.angle_alpha   90.00
_cell.angle_beta   90.00
_cell.angle_gamma   90.00
#
_symmetry.space_group_name_H-M   'P 1'
#
loop_
_entity.id
_entity.type
_entity.pdbx_description
1 polymer ?
#
loop_
_entity_poly.entity_id
_entity_poly.type
_entity_poly.pdbx_seq_one_letter_code
_entity_poly.pdbx_strand_id
1 'polypeptide(L)'
;SKKISGNAASWWKYAYNGVLEQRVRPYTWRYIEQHRKNFKKYCNMYKQTLLKPTDTELKLDLQQSEDVLSITDIIIARELAKVELLKDDVDRVQINERETPWWHHGGSKRFKDLEIVTGKGRGIWAQLSPLEKNKLFDAIGYIENYPSSEKPKQYIEHKINFTLANCSLSLLKRGHEVLVLTLAQFLASLETRPAANAYKISTRVESFVLEGVSPEHDLVPVI
;
A
#
# COMPACT_ATOMS: atom_id res chain seq x y z
N SER A 1 13.13 41.66 2.24
CA SER A 1 13.27 40.53 3.17
C SER A 1 13.10 41.04 4.60
N LYS A 2 11.95 40.76 5.26
CA LYS A 2 11.70 41.22 6.64
C LYS A 2 12.56 40.38 7.60
N LYS A 3 13.44 41.03 8.37
CA LYS A 3 14.33 40.38 9.34
C LYS A 3 13.50 39.71 10.45
N ILE A 4 13.81 38.45 10.74
CA ILE A 4 13.22 37.62 11.82
C ILE A 4 13.64 38.13 13.23
N SER A 5 14.51 39.15 13.31
CA SER A 5 15.28 39.55 14.50
C SER A 5 14.53 40.37 15.55
N GLY A 6 13.21 40.21 15.69
CA GLY A 6 12.40 40.95 16.66
C GLY A 6 11.60 40.08 17.63
N ASN A 7 11.57 38.76 17.45
CA ASN A 7 10.64 37.91 18.20
C ASN A 7 11.20 36.51 18.55
N ALA A 8 12.47 36.45 18.93
CA ALA A 8 13.17 35.20 19.25
C ALA A 8 12.42 34.37 20.31
N ALA A 9 11.86 35.01 21.36
CA ALA A 9 11.09 34.32 22.39
C ALA A 9 9.82 33.65 21.85
N SER A 10 9.09 34.27 20.92
CA SER A 10 7.91 33.65 20.31
C SER A 10 8.28 32.48 19.41
N TRP A 11 9.41 32.58 18.68
CA TRP A 11 9.92 31.46 17.87
C TRP A 11 10.36 30.28 18.73
N TRP A 12 11.03 30.54 19.86
CA TRP A 12 11.38 29.50 20.82
C TRP A 12 10.15 28.86 21.46
N LYS A 13 9.13 29.66 21.83
CA LYS A 13 7.86 29.14 22.32
C LYS A 13 7.13 28.31 21.27
N TYR A 14 7.17 28.72 20.00
CA TYR A 14 6.60 27.97 18.89
C TYR A 14 7.34 26.63 18.69
N ALA A 15 8.67 26.65 18.64
CA ALA A 15 9.48 25.44 18.51
C ALA A 15 9.27 24.47 19.69
N TYR A 16 9.25 25.01 20.92
CA TYR A 16 8.93 24.26 22.14
C TYR A 16 7.54 23.61 22.06
N ASN A 17 6.52 24.39 21.70
CA ASN A 17 5.16 23.88 21.55
C ASN A 17 5.08 22.82 20.45
N GLY A 18 5.80 22.99 19.33
CA GLY A 18 5.84 21.99 18.25
C GLY A 18 6.38 20.65 18.74
N VAL A 19 7.50 20.66 19.48
CA VAL A 19 8.05 19.43 20.08
C VAL A 19 7.08 18.83 21.09
N LEU A 20 6.45 19.66 21.92
CA LEU A 20 5.56 19.20 22.98
C LEU A 20 4.25 18.62 22.42
N GLU A 21 3.70 19.22 21.36
CA GLU A 21 2.53 18.74 20.62
C GLU A 21 2.80 17.44 19.86
N GLN A 22 4.03 17.24 19.38
CA GLN A 22 4.37 16.01 18.67
C GLN A 22 4.74 14.87 19.61
N ARG A 23 5.49 15.15 20.69
CA ARG A 23 6.14 14.12 21.52
C ARG A 23 5.50 13.87 22.88
N VAL A 24 4.67 14.78 23.39
CA VAL A 24 4.17 14.69 24.78
C VAL A 24 2.64 14.71 24.85
N ARG A 25 1.99 15.74 24.28
CA ARG A 25 0.52 15.91 24.35
C ARG A 25 -0.28 14.71 23.79
N PRO A 26 0.09 14.07 22.67
CA PRO A 26 -0.63 12.92 22.14
C PRO A 26 -0.63 11.71 23.08
N TYR A 27 0.38 11.62 23.94
CA TYR A 27 0.58 10.52 24.88
C TYR A 27 0.05 10.83 26.28
N THR A 28 -0.62 11.97 26.47
CA THR A 28 -1.30 12.29 27.73
C THR A 28 -2.60 11.50 27.82
N TRP A 29 -2.91 10.95 29.00
CA TRP A 29 -4.12 10.13 29.20
C TRP A 29 -5.41 10.81 28.73
N ARG A 30 -5.60 12.09 29.05
CA ARG A 30 -6.76 12.88 28.60
C ARG A 30 -6.92 12.90 27.07
N TYR A 31 -5.80 13.01 26.34
CA TYR A 31 -5.81 12.99 24.89
C TYR A 31 -6.16 11.59 24.37
N ILE A 32 -5.52 10.55 24.93
CA ILE A 32 -5.78 9.15 24.57
C ILE A 32 -7.25 8.78 24.82
N GLU A 33 -7.81 9.20 25.95
CA GLU A 33 -9.21 8.96 26.29
C GLU A 33 -10.15 9.66 25.29
N GLN A 34 -9.91 10.94 24.99
CA GLN A 34 -10.71 11.68 24.02
C GLN A 34 -10.61 11.06 22.62
N HIS A 35 -9.41 10.71 22.19
CA HIS A 35 -9.16 10.06 20.92
C HIS A 35 -9.92 8.73 20.82
N ARG A 36 -9.86 7.88 21.86
CA ARG A 36 -10.63 6.63 21.93
C ARG A 36 -12.13 6.84 21.85
N LYS A 37 -12.67 7.89 22.50
CA LYS A 37 -14.09 8.25 22.40
C LYS A 37 -14.47 8.64 20.97
N ASN A 38 -13.66 9.49 20.32
CA ASN A 38 -13.87 9.90 18.93
C ASN A 38 -13.80 8.70 17.98
N PHE A 39 -12.80 7.82 18.15
CA PHE A 39 -12.62 6.61 17.36
C PHE A 39 -13.83 5.67 17.46
N LYS A 40 -14.31 5.41 18.68
CA LYS A 40 -15.49 4.56 18.91
C LYS A 40 -16.76 5.18 18.34
N LYS A 41 -16.93 6.50 18.48
CA LYS A 41 -18.05 7.23 17.87
C LYS A 41 -18.05 7.06 16.34
N TYR A 42 -16.90 7.26 15.70
CA TYR A 42 -16.74 7.10 14.27
C TYR A 42 -17.04 5.66 13.80
N CYS A 43 -16.50 4.65 14.50
CA CYS A 43 -16.76 3.24 14.20
C CYS A 43 -18.26 2.92 14.18
N ASN A 44 -18.98 3.37 15.21
CA ASN A 44 -20.43 3.18 15.31
C ASN A 44 -21.19 3.92 14.21
N MET A 45 -20.84 5.18 13.94
CA MET A 45 -21.49 5.97 12.89
C MET A 45 -21.24 5.38 11.51
N TYR A 46 -20.01 4.96 11.21
CA TYR A 46 -19.69 4.30 9.96
C TYR A 46 -20.52 3.02 9.81
N LYS A 47 -20.60 2.18 10.84
CA LYS A 47 -21.48 0.99 10.85
C LYS A 47 -22.94 1.35 10.54
N GLN A 48 -23.47 2.44 11.09
CA GLN A 48 -24.83 2.93 10.76
C GLN A 48 -24.95 3.40 9.31
N THR A 49 -23.95 4.09 8.76
CA THR A 49 -23.96 4.48 7.33
C THR A 49 -23.96 3.28 6.39
N LEU A 50 -23.33 2.17 6.78
CA LEU A 50 -23.39 0.91 6.03
C LEU A 50 -24.80 0.30 6.05
N LEU A 51 -25.53 0.44 7.17
CA LEU A 51 -26.91 -0.03 7.30
C LEU A 51 -27.92 0.89 6.59
N LYS A 52 -27.69 2.20 6.59
CA LYS A 52 -28.59 3.24 6.06
C LYS A 52 -27.86 4.15 5.04
N PRO A 53 -27.50 3.64 3.85
CA PRO A 53 -26.67 4.38 2.90
C PRO A 53 -27.36 5.59 2.24
N THR A 54 -28.69 5.70 2.34
CA THR A 54 -29.49 6.80 1.79
C THR A 54 -29.56 8.00 2.73
N ASP A 55 -29.19 7.84 3.99
CA ASP A 55 -29.26 8.90 5.00
C ASP A 55 -28.15 9.94 4.77
N THR A 56 -28.55 11.17 4.44
CA THR A 56 -27.63 12.28 4.16
C THR A 56 -27.11 12.94 5.43
N GLU A 57 -27.90 12.95 6.50
CA GLU A 57 -27.49 13.52 7.79
C GLU A 57 -26.37 12.68 8.40
N LEU A 58 -26.53 11.34 8.37
CA LEU A 58 -25.48 10.43 8.83
C LEU A 58 -24.15 10.59 8.09
N LYS A 59 -24.18 10.91 6.78
CA LYS A 59 -22.95 11.15 6.00
C LYS A 59 -22.28 12.46 6.39
N LEU A 60 -23.07 13.49 6.67
CA LEU A 60 -22.55 14.78 7.09
C LEU A 60 -21.91 14.68 8.49
N ASP A 61 -22.56 13.98 9.42
CA ASP A 61 -22.00 13.71 10.74
C ASP A 61 -20.71 12.86 10.66
N LEU A 62 -20.69 11.86 9.77
CA LEU A 62 -19.52 11.04 9.52
C LEU A 62 -18.34 11.90 9.08
N GLN A 63 -18.55 12.81 8.14
CA GLN A 63 -17.51 13.72 7.65
C GLN A 63 -16.95 14.61 8.77
N GLN A 64 -17.81 15.17 9.63
CA GLN A 64 -17.35 15.95 10.79
C GLN A 64 -16.48 15.13 11.76
N SER A 65 -16.74 13.83 11.84
CA SER A 65 -15.94 12.93 12.68
C SER A 65 -14.61 12.54 12.01
N GLU A 66 -14.50 12.64 10.69
CA GLU A 66 -13.24 12.42 9.94
C GLU A 66 -12.28 13.59 10.14
N ASP A 67 -12.78 14.82 10.32
CA ASP A 67 -11.94 16.01 10.56
C ASP A 67 -11.08 15.93 11.83
N VAL A 68 -11.47 15.08 12.79
CA VAL A 68 -10.78 14.92 14.09
C VAL A 68 -9.96 13.62 14.20
N LEU A 69 -9.95 12.78 13.17
CA LEU A 69 -9.24 11.50 13.16
C LEU A 69 -8.13 11.50 12.10
N SER A 70 -7.08 10.70 12.34
CA SER A 70 -6.06 10.51 11.31
C SER A 70 -6.55 9.55 10.22
N ILE A 71 -5.96 9.63 9.03
CA ILE A 71 -6.25 8.73 7.91
C ILE A 71 -6.07 7.26 8.32
N THR A 72 -5.02 6.95 9.10
CA THR A 72 -4.79 5.59 9.60
C THR A 72 -5.89 5.13 10.54
N ASP A 73 -6.35 6.01 11.43
CA ASP A 73 -7.44 5.67 12.36
C ASP A 73 -8.74 5.43 11.61
N ILE A 74 -9.03 6.25 10.60
CA ILE A 74 -10.21 6.10 9.73
C ILE A 74 -10.19 4.73 9.04
N ILE A 75 -9.05 4.34 8.45
CA ILE A 75 -8.90 3.05 7.79
C ILE A 75 -9.16 1.91 8.78
N ILE A 76 -8.50 1.94 9.94
CA ILE A 76 -8.66 0.90 10.97
C ILE A 76 -10.11 0.83 11.45
N ALA A 77 -10.73 1.98 11.72
CA ALA A 77 -12.10 2.03 12.22
C ALA A 77 -13.13 1.50 11.20
N ARG A 78 -12.94 1.79 9.91
CA ARG A 78 -13.82 1.26 8.85
C ARG A 78 -13.74 -0.25 8.76
N GLU A 79 -12.54 -0.82 8.86
CA GLU A 79 -12.37 -2.28 8.87
C GLU A 79 -12.93 -2.91 10.15
N LEU A 80 -12.71 -2.31 11.31
CA LEU A 80 -13.31 -2.76 12.57
C LEU A 80 -14.83 -2.74 12.52
N ALA A 81 -15.43 -1.68 11.97
CA ALA A 81 -16.87 -1.58 11.81
C ALA A 81 -17.45 -2.68 10.91
N LYS A 82 -16.73 -3.09 9.85
CA LYS A 82 -17.13 -4.24 9.01
C LYS A 82 -17.04 -5.55 9.78
N VAL A 83 -15.98 -5.75 10.58
CA VAL A 83 -15.85 -6.93 11.46
C VAL A 83 -16.99 -6.99 12.48
N GLU A 84 -17.33 -5.85 13.10
CA GLU A 84 -18.45 -5.76 14.03
C GLU A 84 -19.80 -5.94 13.34
N LEU A 85 -19.94 -5.53 12.09
CA LEU A 85 -21.16 -5.76 11.30
C LEU A 85 -21.31 -7.24 10.96
N LEU A 86 -20.22 -7.91 10.57
CA LEU A 86 -20.20 -9.36 10.31
C LEU A 86 -20.61 -10.18 11.54
N LYS A 87 -20.22 -9.73 12.74
CA LYS A 87 -20.63 -10.38 14.01
C LYS A 87 -22.13 -10.28 14.26
N ASP A 88 -22.74 -9.16 13.87
CA ASP A 88 -24.16 -8.90 14.08
C ASP A 88 -25.05 -9.49 12.96
N ASP A 89 -24.57 -9.48 11.71
CA ASP A 89 -25.30 -9.91 10.52
C ASP A 89 -24.32 -10.52 9.49
N VAL A 90 -24.22 -11.86 9.51
CA VAL A 90 -23.25 -12.63 8.70
C VAL A 90 -23.52 -12.50 7.19
N ASP A 91 -24.79 -12.33 6.79
CA ASP A 91 -25.21 -12.34 5.40
C ASP A 91 -24.88 -11.03 4.65
N ARG A 92 -24.55 -9.96 5.39
CA ARG A 92 -24.26 -8.64 4.83
C ARG A 92 -22.79 -8.40 4.47
N VAL A 93 -21.89 -9.29 4.86
CA VAL A 93 -20.46 -9.10 4.64
C VAL A 93 -19.90 -10.35 3.94
N GLN A 94 -19.45 -10.18 2.71
CA GLN A 94 -18.70 -11.19 1.97
C GLN A 94 -17.23 -11.14 2.37
N ILE A 95 -16.68 -12.30 2.66
CA ILE A 95 -15.26 -12.47 2.97
C ILE A 95 -14.57 -12.92 1.69
N ASN A 96 -13.83 -12.01 1.07
CA ASN A 96 -13.03 -12.31 -0.12
C ASN A 96 -11.59 -12.58 0.29
N GLU A 97 -11.00 -13.65 -0.21
CA GLU A 97 -9.57 -13.90 0.00
C GLU A 97 -8.78 -13.18 -1.10
N ARG A 98 -7.99 -12.17 -0.70
CA ARG A 98 -7.11 -11.43 -1.63
C ARG A 98 -5.66 -11.79 -1.37
N GLU A 99 -4.92 -11.90 -2.47
CA GLU A 99 -3.51 -12.23 -2.47
C GLU A 99 -2.70 -10.96 -2.74
N THR A 100 -1.82 -10.58 -1.82
CA THR A 100 -0.94 -9.42 -2.03
C THR A 100 0.10 -9.77 -3.09
N PRO A 101 0.37 -8.89 -4.07
CA PRO A 101 1.40 -9.15 -5.06
C PRO A 101 2.76 -9.44 -4.43
N TRP A 102 3.51 -10.38 -5.00
CA TRP A 102 4.77 -10.92 -4.46
C TRP A 102 5.87 -9.88 -4.21
N TRP A 103 5.79 -8.69 -4.82
CA TRP A 103 6.72 -7.58 -4.64
C TRP A 103 6.45 -6.71 -3.40
N HIS A 104 5.32 -6.89 -2.71
CA HIS A 104 5.06 -6.21 -1.43
C HIS A 104 5.63 -7.03 -0.26
N HIS A 105 6.69 -6.51 0.37
CA HIS A 105 7.23 -6.94 1.67
C HIS A 105 7.18 -8.46 1.99
N GLY A 106 8.05 -9.24 1.33
CA GLY A 106 8.45 -10.56 1.82
C GLY A 106 7.59 -11.74 1.38
N GLY A 107 6.95 -11.65 0.21
CA GLY A 107 6.25 -12.77 -0.43
C GLY A 107 4.74 -12.58 -0.46
N SER A 108 4.08 -13.44 -1.23
CA SER A 108 2.62 -13.46 -1.32
C SER A 108 2.02 -13.83 0.04
N LYS A 109 1.16 -12.95 0.56
CA LYS A 109 0.36 -13.21 1.76
C LYS A 109 -1.11 -13.15 1.37
N ARG A 110 -1.85 -14.16 1.77
CA ARG A 110 -3.31 -14.16 1.68
C ARG A 110 -3.89 -13.40 2.86
N PHE A 111 -4.77 -12.46 2.59
CA PHE A 111 -5.53 -11.76 3.61
C PHE A 111 -7.02 -11.81 3.27
N LYS A 112 -7.85 -11.75 4.31
CA LYS A 112 -9.30 -11.71 4.18
C LYS A 112 -9.72 -10.24 4.06
N ASP A 113 -10.27 -9.88 2.91
CA ASP A 113 -10.91 -8.59 2.67
C ASP A 113 -12.40 -8.72 2.97
N LEU A 114 -12.94 -7.77 3.74
CA LEU A 114 -14.36 -7.72 4.06
C LEU A 114 -15.04 -6.77 3.10
N GLU A 115 -15.80 -7.33 2.18
CA GLU A 115 -16.64 -6.58 1.25
C GLU A 115 -18.08 -6.59 1.76
N ILE A 116 -18.70 -5.41 1.78
CA ILE A 116 -20.09 -5.29 2.19
C ILE A 116 -20.93 -5.71 1.00
N VAL A 117 -21.80 -6.70 1.21
CA VAL A 117 -22.80 -7.10 0.23
C VAL A 117 -23.77 -5.93 0.10
N THR A 118 -23.49 -5.04 -0.84
CA THR A 118 -24.43 -4.01 -1.27
C THR A 118 -25.51 -4.65 -2.15
N GLY A 119 -26.16 -5.68 -1.61
CA GLY A 119 -27.35 -6.34 -2.15
C GLY A 119 -28.59 -5.48 -1.95
N LYS A 120 -28.51 -4.25 -2.47
CA LYS A 120 -29.58 -3.31 -2.86
C LYS A 120 -28.94 -2.05 -3.46
N GLY A 121 -27.90 -2.22 -4.29
CA GLY A 121 -27.31 -1.13 -5.07
C GLY A 121 -28.28 -0.66 -6.15
N ARG A 122 -28.38 0.65 -6.41
CA ARG A 122 -29.20 1.18 -7.52
C ARG A 122 -28.61 0.70 -8.85
N GLY A 123 -29.44 0.07 -9.68
CA GLY A 123 -29.09 -0.43 -11.01
C GLY A 123 -30.06 -1.52 -11.45
N ILE A 124 -30.10 -1.83 -12.75
CA ILE A 124 -30.96 -2.91 -13.31
C ILE A 124 -30.76 -4.24 -12.57
N TRP A 125 -29.54 -4.51 -12.10
CA TRP A 125 -29.17 -5.73 -11.39
C TRP A 125 -29.85 -5.93 -10.03
N ALA A 126 -30.28 -4.85 -9.37
CA ALA A 126 -31.00 -4.95 -8.09
C ALA A 126 -32.52 -4.98 -8.24
N GLN A 127 -33.04 -4.74 -9.45
CA GLN A 127 -34.44 -4.91 -9.79
C GLN A 127 -34.76 -6.34 -10.22
N LEU A 128 -33.73 -7.13 -10.56
CA LEU A 128 -33.89 -8.52 -10.95
C LEU A 128 -33.97 -9.41 -9.71
N SER A 129 -34.97 -10.28 -9.69
CA SER A 129 -35.02 -11.43 -8.78
C SER A 129 -33.84 -12.38 -9.07
N PRO A 130 -33.42 -13.21 -8.10
CA PRO A 130 -32.36 -14.21 -8.31
C PRO A 130 -32.63 -15.12 -9.52
N LEU A 131 -33.89 -15.38 -9.80
CA LEU A 131 -34.34 -16.24 -10.90
C LEU A 131 -34.20 -15.53 -12.26
N GLU A 132 -34.49 -14.22 -12.33
CA GLU A 132 -34.27 -13.40 -13.52
C GLU A 132 -32.79 -13.15 -13.77
N LYS A 133 -32.00 -12.97 -12.71
CA LYS A 133 -30.54 -12.87 -12.77
C LYS A 133 -29.94 -14.12 -13.41
N ASN A 134 -30.36 -15.31 -12.97
CA ASN A 134 -29.91 -16.58 -13.52
C ASN A 134 -30.29 -16.77 -14.99
N LYS A 135 -31.53 -16.42 -15.37
CA LYS A 135 -31.97 -16.46 -16.78
C LYS A 135 -31.16 -15.51 -17.67
N LEU A 136 -30.88 -14.31 -17.17
CA LEU A 136 -30.07 -13.33 -17.89
C LEU A 136 -28.62 -13.82 -18.05
N PHE A 137 -28.03 -14.38 -16.99
CA PHE A 137 -26.69 -14.98 -17.01
C PHE A 137 -26.59 -16.12 -18.03
N ASP A 138 -27.59 -17.00 -18.06
CA ASP A 138 -27.67 -18.08 -19.04
C ASP A 138 -27.79 -17.53 -20.48
N ALA A 139 -28.64 -16.53 -20.69
CA ALA A 139 -28.86 -15.92 -22.00
C ALA A 139 -27.63 -15.18 -22.58
N ILE A 140 -26.79 -14.59 -21.72
CA ILE A 140 -25.56 -13.90 -22.13
C ILE A 140 -24.31 -14.79 -22.05
N GLY A 141 -24.46 -16.06 -21.68
CA GLY A 141 -23.36 -17.00 -21.48
C GLY A 141 -22.40 -16.59 -20.34
N TYR A 142 -22.88 -15.79 -19.38
CA TYR A 142 -22.10 -15.38 -18.23
C TYR A 142 -22.14 -16.47 -17.16
N ILE A 143 -20.97 -16.99 -16.81
CA ILE A 143 -20.81 -17.98 -15.75
C ILE A 143 -20.18 -17.25 -14.56
N GLU A 144 -20.86 -17.26 -13.41
CA GLU A 144 -20.50 -16.47 -12.21
C GLU A 144 -19.17 -16.91 -11.56
N ASN A 145 -18.42 -17.83 -12.18
CA ASN A 145 -17.10 -18.30 -11.78
C ASN A 145 -16.26 -18.73 -13.00
N TYR A 146 -16.14 -17.89 -14.03
CA TYR A 146 -15.20 -18.19 -15.11
C TYR A 146 -13.77 -18.15 -14.52
N PRO A 147 -13.00 -19.27 -14.52
CA PRO A 147 -11.58 -19.18 -14.21
C PRO A 147 -10.99 -18.19 -15.22
N SER A 148 -10.27 -17.20 -14.71
CA SER A 148 -9.73 -16.07 -15.47
C SER A 148 -9.36 -16.47 -16.90
N SER A 149 -9.85 -15.70 -17.88
CA SER A 149 -9.47 -15.85 -19.30
C SER A 149 -7.97 -16.18 -19.39
N GLU A 150 -7.65 -17.41 -19.82
CA GLU A 150 -6.28 -17.90 -19.84
C GLU A 150 -5.47 -16.98 -20.77
N LYS A 151 -4.67 -16.10 -20.17
CA LYS A 151 -3.82 -15.19 -20.94
C LYS A 151 -2.91 -16.05 -21.83
N PRO A 152 -2.64 -15.65 -23.09
CA PRO A 152 -1.80 -16.47 -23.97
C PRO A 152 -0.41 -16.66 -23.38
N LYS A 153 0.24 -17.80 -23.64
CA LYS A 153 1.58 -18.12 -23.09
C LYS A 153 2.66 -17.08 -23.42
N GLN A 154 2.47 -16.30 -24.50
CA GLN A 154 3.37 -15.22 -24.90
C GLN A 154 3.12 -13.89 -24.17
N TYR A 155 2.02 -13.79 -23.40
CA TYR A 155 1.69 -12.59 -22.63
C TYR A 155 2.78 -12.30 -21.60
N ILE A 156 3.30 -11.07 -21.66
CA ILE A 156 4.23 -10.54 -20.67
C ILE A 156 3.40 -9.71 -19.69
N GLU A 157 3.35 -10.15 -18.44
CA GLU A 157 2.55 -9.48 -17.42
C GLU A 157 3.28 -8.29 -16.82
N HIS A 158 4.56 -8.46 -16.52
CA HIS A 158 5.41 -7.40 -16.04
C HIS A 158 6.71 -7.38 -16.83
N LYS A 159 7.17 -6.18 -17.20
CA LYS A 159 8.48 -5.94 -17.81
C LYS A 159 9.17 -4.79 -17.08
N ILE A 160 10.24 -5.11 -16.38
CA ILE A 160 11.06 -4.16 -15.64
C ILE A 160 12.35 -3.98 -16.42
N ASN A 161 12.68 -2.74 -16.78
CA ASN A 161 13.96 -2.40 -17.39
C ASN A 161 14.75 -1.55 -16.40
N PHE A 162 15.99 -1.94 -16.17
CA PHE A 162 16.94 -1.27 -15.28
C PHE A 162 18.12 -0.81 -16.11
N THR A 163 18.46 0.47 -15.98
CA THR A 163 19.60 1.09 -16.67
C THR A 163 20.47 1.76 -15.64
N LEU A 164 21.75 1.40 -15.63
CA LEU A 164 22.76 1.92 -14.73
C LEU A 164 23.93 2.41 -15.57
N ALA A 165 24.07 3.73 -15.66
CA ALA A 165 25.09 4.37 -16.48
C ALA A 165 26.49 4.05 -15.97
N ASN A 166 26.79 4.43 -14.72
CA ASN A 166 28.06 4.12 -14.05
C ASN A 166 27.77 3.81 -12.58
N CYS A 167 28.42 2.79 -12.04
CA CYS A 167 28.41 2.45 -10.63
C CYS A 167 29.82 2.07 -10.21
N SER A 168 30.29 2.62 -9.09
CA SER A 168 31.54 2.22 -8.47
C SER A 168 31.29 1.89 -7.01
N LEU A 169 31.87 0.79 -6.54
CA LEU A 169 31.74 0.29 -5.20
C LEU A 169 33.14 0.03 -4.63
N SER A 170 33.54 0.83 -3.63
CA SER A 170 34.82 0.70 -2.94
C SER A 170 34.66 0.05 -1.58
N LEU A 171 35.45 -0.98 -1.30
CA LEU A 171 35.61 -1.58 0.02
C LEU A 171 36.80 -0.95 0.73
N LEU A 172 36.57 -0.36 1.89
CA LEU A 172 37.58 0.32 2.69
C LEU A 172 38.00 -0.51 3.90
N LYS A 173 39.30 -0.58 4.19
CA LYS A 173 39.86 -1.11 5.44
C LYS A 173 40.76 -0.05 6.08
N ARG A 174 40.38 0.40 7.28
CA ARG A 174 41.14 1.43 8.05
C ARG A 174 41.44 2.70 7.22
N GLY A 175 40.53 3.09 6.33
CA GLY A 175 40.67 4.29 5.49
C GLY A 175 41.34 4.08 4.13
N HIS A 176 41.81 2.86 3.82
CA HIS A 176 42.40 2.52 2.51
C HIS A 176 41.44 1.67 1.68
N GLU A 177 41.34 1.93 0.38
CA GLU A 177 40.58 1.11 -0.56
C GLU A 177 41.31 -0.21 -0.78
N VAL A 178 40.61 -1.32 -0.50
CA VAL A 178 41.14 -2.69 -0.63
C VAL A 178 40.58 -3.36 -1.88
N LEU A 179 39.40 -2.94 -2.34
CA LEU A 179 38.72 -3.45 -3.52
C LEU A 179 37.86 -2.34 -4.12
N VAL A 180 37.94 -2.14 -5.43
CA VAL A 180 37.07 -1.22 -6.17
C VAL A 180 36.42 -1.99 -7.31
N LEU A 181 35.10 -2.01 -7.35
CA LEU A 181 34.31 -2.59 -8.43
C LEU A 181 33.70 -1.45 -9.23
N THR A 182 34.02 -1.37 -10.52
CA THR A 182 33.48 -0.37 -11.44
C THR A 182 32.67 -1.04 -12.54
N LEU A 183 31.42 -0.59 -12.70
CA LEU A 183 30.43 -1.11 -13.61
C LEU A 183 29.95 0.03 -14.52
N ALA A 184 30.10 -0.12 -15.85
CA ALA A 184 29.66 0.88 -16.81
C ALA A 184 28.67 0.31 -17.84
N GLN A 185 27.68 1.14 -18.17
CA GLN A 185 26.58 0.88 -19.10
C GLN A 185 25.88 -0.46 -18.87
N PHE A 186 25.44 -0.69 -17.65
CA PHE A 186 24.70 -1.90 -17.31
C PHE A 186 23.21 -1.75 -17.59
N LEU A 187 22.67 -2.70 -18.35
CA LEU A 187 21.25 -2.82 -18.67
C LEU A 187 20.77 -4.19 -18.20
N ALA A 188 19.65 -4.22 -17.49
CA ALA A 188 18.95 -5.45 -17.14
C ALA A 188 17.47 -5.35 -17.49
N SER A 189 16.89 -6.43 -17.97
CA SER A 189 15.46 -6.55 -18.24
C SER A 189 14.94 -7.83 -17.60
N LEU A 190 13.88 -7.70 -16.80
CA LEU A 190 13.16 -8.80 -16.17
C LEU A 190 11.74 -8.81 -16.72
N GLU A 191 11.38 -9.88 -17.42
CA GLU A 191 10.04 -10.13 -17.92
C GLU A 191 9.41 -11.31 -17.17
N THR A 192 8.16 -11.16 -16.73
CA THR A 192 7.36 -12.23 -16.11
C THR A 192 6.28 -12.73 -17.07
N ARG A 193 6.13 -14.05 -17.18
CA ARG A 193 5.09 -14.70 -17.98
C ARG A 193 4.33 -15.71 -17.11
N PRO A 194 3.35 -15.25 -16.31
CA PRO A 194 2.62 -16.12 -15.38
C PRO A 194 1.87 -17.24 -16.08
N ALA A 195 1.28 -16.98 -17.25
CA ALA A 195 0.60 -18.00 -18.06
C ALA A 195 1.51 -19.16 -18.52
N ALA A 196 2.83 -18.95 -18.53
CA ALA A 196 3.83 -19.96 -18.87
C ALA A 196 4.68 -20.39 -17.67
N ASN A 197 4.38 -19.91 -16.45
CA ASN A 197 5.20 -20.09 -15.24
C ASN A 197 6.70 -19.80 -15.48
N ALA A 198 7.00 -18.75 -16.25
CA ALA A 198 8.34 -18.47 -16.73
C ALA A 198 8.81 -17.04 -16.45
N TYR A 199 10.12 -16.92 -16.27
CA TYR A 199 10.83 -15.65 -16.15
C TYR A 199 11.88 -15.55 -17.25
N LYS A 200 12.03 -14.35 -17.82
CA LYS A 200 13.12 -14.05 -18.75
C LYS A 200 13.95 -12.91 -18.16
N ILE A 201 15.23 -13.18 -17.96
CA ILE A 201 16.22 -12.22 -17.52
C ILE A 201 17.15 -11.94 -18.71
N SER A 202 17.42 -10.68 -19.00
CA SER A 202 18.35 -10.27 -20.04
C SER A 202 19.25 -9.18 -19.49
N THR A 203 20.56 -9.41 -19.49
CA THR A 203 21.55 -8.48 -18.98
C THR A 203 22.57 -8.14 -20.06
N ARG A 204 23.04 -6.89 -20.04
CA ARG A 204 24.13 -6.39 -20.89
C ARG A 204 25.00 -5.48 -20.05
N VAL A 205 26.30 -5.67 -20.13
CA VAL A 205 27.31 -4.82 -19.49
C VAL A 205 28.34 -4.47 -20.55
N GLU A 206 28.76 -3.20 -20.60
CA GLU A 206 29.83 -2.79 -21.51
C GLU A 206 31.20 -2.95 -20.84
N SER A 207 31.33 -2.54 -19.58
CA SER A 207 32.57 -2.68 -18.83
C SER A 207 32.30 -3.09 -17.38
N PHE A 208 33.08 -4.08 -16.94
CA PHE A 208 33.12 -4.62 -15.59
C PHE A 208 34.58 -4.71 -15.19
N VAL A 209 35.03 -3.84 -14.29
CA VAL A 209 36.42 -3.78 -13.83
C VAL A 209 36.43 -4.03 -12.34
N LEU A 210 37.31 -4.93 -11.90
CA LEU A 210 37.53 -5.24 -10.51
C LEU A 210 38.99 -4.97 -10.18
N GLU A 211 39.25 -3.99 -9.34
CA GLU A 211 40.59 -3.60 -8.89
C GLU A 211 40.76 -3.97 -7.42
N GLY A 212 41.90 -4.55 -7.07
CA GLY A 212 42.23 -5.01 -5.74
C GLY A 212 43.58 -4.48 -5.30
N VAL A 213 43.78 -4.37 -3.99
CA VAL A 213 45.03 -3.87 -3.44
C VAL A 213 46.18 -4.86 -3.64
N SER A 214 47.29 -4.38 -4.18
CA SER A 214 48.54 -5.11 -4.32
C SER A 214 49.32 -5.14 -2.99
N PRO A 215 50.34 -6.00 -2.86
CA PRO A 215 51.27 -5.94 -1.72
C PRO A 215 51.94 -4.56 -1.54
N GLU A 216 52.03 -3.79 -2.63
CA GLU A 216 52.63 -2.45 -2.69
C GLU A 216 51.61 -1.34 -2.36
N HIS A 217 50.37 -1.70 -1.95
CA HIS A 217 49.25 -0.81 -1.62
C HIS A 217 48.63 -0.04 -2.79
N ASP A 218 48.89 -0.46 -4.03
CA ASP A 218 48.28 0.10 -5.23
C ASP A 218 47.05 -0.72 -5.67
N LEU A 219 46.04 -0.05 -6.26
CA LEU A 219 44.90 -0.73 -6.87
C LEU A 219 45.29 -1.27 -8.24
N VAL A 220 45.17 -2.59 -8.42
CA VAL A 220 45.54 -3.30 -9.65
C VAL A 220 44.36 -4.15 -10.11
N PRO A 221 44.05 -4.21 -11.42
CA PRO A 221 43.00 -5.06 -11.94
C PRO A 221 43.23 -6.53 -11.56
N VAL A 222 42.22 -7.14 -10.94
CA VAL A 222 42.20 -8.54 -10.49
C VAL A 222 41.69 -9.46 -11.62
N ILE A 223 40.94 -8.89 -12.56
CA ILE A 223 40.32 -9.55 -13.71
C ILE A 223 40.46 -8.65 -14.92
#